data_AF-A0A7S2PED8-F1
#
_entry.id   AF-A0A7S2PED8-F1
#
_cell.length_a   1.000
_cell.length_b   1.000
_cell.length_c   1.000
_cell.angle_alpha   90.00
_cell.angle_beta   90.00
_cell.angle_gamma   90.00
#
_symmetry.space_group_name_H-M   'P 1'
#
loop_
_entity.id
_entity.type
_entity.pdbx_description
1 polymer ?
#
loop_
_entity_poly.entity_id
_entity_poly.type
_entity_poly.pdbx_seq_one_letter_code
_entity_poly.pdbx_strand_id
1 'polypeptide(L)'
;LLHFLQGAQQAAPAPKLVLVVTRGAHDHARPAFDAGAAVWGLVRSARIEMPRTTIKAVDLPVGQEAGAAAKAVADELVGPEGEVEVAHLAKGRCVPSVVEAPATATRLQREDAMIDKGVLERGLQVITGGLGGLG
;
A
#
# COMPACT_ATOMS: atom_id res chain seq x y z
N LEU A 1 -7.40 5.79 -11.75
CA LEU A 1 -7.28 4.31 -11.67
C LEU A 1 -8.64 3.60 -11.72
N LEU A 2 -9.60 3.92 -10.86
CA LEU A 2 -10.92 3.23 -10.84
C LEU A 2 -11.57 3.11 -12.23
N HIS A 3 -11.76 4.23 -12.93
CA HIS A 3 -12.38 4.22 -14.27
C HIS A 3 -11.57 3.43 -15.31
N PHE A 4 -10.24 3.41 -15.19
CA PHE A 4 -9.41 2.58 -16.06
C PHE A 4 -9.67 1.10 -15.82
N LEU A 5 -9.75 0.65 -14.56
CA LEU A 5 -10.06 -0.74 -14.23
C LEU A 5 -11.46 -1.14 -14.69
N GLN A 6 -12.45 -0.25 -14.55
CA GLN A 6 -13.80 -0.46 -15.09
C GLN A 6 -13.79 -0.63 -16.61
N GLY A 7 -13.08 0.25 -17.33
CA GLY A 7 -12.93 0.15 -18.77
C GLY A 7 -12.19 -1.12 -19.20
N ALA A 8 -11.11 -1.47 -18.50
CA ALA A 8 -10.34 -2.68 -18.73
C ALA A 8 -11.19 -3.96 -18.57
N GLN A 9 -12.04 -4.00 -17.54
CA GLN A 9 -12.95 -5.13 -17.29
C GLN A 9 -14.02 -5.27 -18.40
N GLN A 10 -14.44 -4.16 -19.00
CA GLN A 10 -15.45 -4.11 -20.06
C GLN A 10 -14.87 -4.31 -21.47
N ALA A 11 -13.57 -4.12 -21.65
CA ALA A 11 -12.89 -4.27 -22.94
C ALA A 11 -12.88 -5.74 -23.42
N ALA A 12 -12.98 -5.93 -24.74
CA ALA A 12 -12.86 -7.22 -25.39
C ALA A 12 -11.79 -7.18 -26.51
N PRO A 13 -10.68 -7.93 -26.39
CA PRO A 13 -10.32 -8.76 -25.23
C PRO A 13 -9.91 -7.91 -24.03
N ALA A 14 -10.21 -8.42 -22.82
CA ALA A 14 -9.73 -7.80 -21.58
C ALA A 14 -8.19 -7.88 -21.52
N PRO A 15 -7.51 -6.90 -20.92
CA PRO A 15 -6.06 -6.95 -20.74
C PRO A 15 -5.69 -8.13 -19.84
N LYS A 16 -4.64 -8.86 -20.19
CA LYS A 16 -4.14 -9.96 -19.36
C LYS A 16 -3.36 -9.46 -18.14
N LEU A 17 -2.68 -8.32 -18.27
CA LEU A 17 -1.84 -7.74 -17.23
C LEU A 17 -2.07 -6.23 -17.15
N VAL A 18 -2.24 -5.73 -15.92
CA VAL A 18 -2.25 -4.31 -15.59
C VAL A 18 -1.15 -4.09 -14.55
N LEU A 19 -0.20 -3.22 -14.87
CA LEU A 19 0.86 -2.81 -13.95
C LEU A 19 0.56 -1.40 -13.45
N VAL A 20 0.35 -1.26 -12.14
CA VAL A 20 0.11 0.01 -11.47
C VAL A 20 1.41 0.45 -10.80
N VAL A 21 1.97 1.56 -11.26
CA VAL A 21 3.22 2.10 -10.70
C VAL A 21 2.91 3.31 -9.83
N THR A 22 3.34 3.27 -8.57
CA THR A 22 3.31 4.40 -7.63
C THR A 22 4.73 4.89 -7.34
N ARG A 23 4.83 6.08 -6.74
CA ARG A 23 6.11 6.64 -6.31
C ARG A 23 5.99 7.15 -4.88
N GLY A 24 6.74 6.56 -3.97
CA GLY A 24 6.80 6.97 -2.57
C GLY A 24 5.64 6.51 -1.70
N ALA A 25 4.78 5.60 -2.17
CA ALA A 25 3.66 5.09 -1.37
C ALA A 25 4.14 4.35 -0.10
N HIS A 26 5.32 3.74 -0.15
CA HIS A 26 5.97 3.06 0.96
C HIS A 26 7.13 3.84 1.58
N ASP A 27 7.39 5.07 1.16
CA ASP A 27 8.47 5.89 1.71
C ASP A 27 8.08 6.46 3.09
N HIS A 28 9.02 6.41 4.03
CA HIS A 28 8.89 7.00 5.36
C HIS A 28 9.01 8.52 5.33
N ALA A 29 9.69 9.07 4.32
CA ALA A 29 9.82 10.51 4.09
C ALA A 29 8.63 11.10 3.32
N ARG A 30 7.54 10.34 3.12
CA ARG A 30 6.40 10.79 2.33
C ARG A 30 5.74 12.05 2.94
N PRO A 31 5.29 13.01 2.11
CA PRO A 31 4.46 14.11 2.57
C PRO A 31 3.17 13.57 3.23
N ALA A 32 2.60 14.33 4.15
CA ALA A 32 1.27 14.02 4.67
C ALA A 32 0.26 13.99 3.51
N PHE A 33 -0.53 12.91 3.44
CA PHE A 33 -1.62 12.72 2.46
C PHE A 33 -1.19 12.41 1.01
N ASP A 34 -0.31 11.42 0.81
CA ASP A 34 -0.08 10.86 -0.52
C ASP A 34 -1.23 9.93 -0.96
N ALA A 35 -1.93 10.31 -2.03
CA ALA A 35 -2.95 9.49 -2.68
C ALA A 35 -2.39 8.14 -3.19
N GLY A 36 -1.07 8.05 -3.38
CA GLY A 36 -0.35 6.82 -3.72
C GLY A 36 -0.67 5.68 -2.77
N ALA A 37 -0.75 5.91 -1.46
CA ALA A 37 -1.06 4.85 -0.49
C ALA A 37 -2.50 4.32 -0.63
N ALA A 38 -3.48 5.18 -0.97
CA ALA A 38 -4.87 4.77 -1.15
C ALA A 38 -5.04 3.85 -2.37
N VAL A 39 -4.22 4.03 -3.41
CA VAL A 39 -4.22 3.19 -4.60
C VAL A 39 -3.96 1.72 -4.27
N TRP A 40 -3.08 1.43 -3.30
CA TRP A 40 -2.75 0.05 -2.91
C TRP A 40 -3.94 -0.68 -2.29
N GLY A 41 -4.81 0.02 -1.56
CA GLY A 41 -6.07 -0.55 -1.07
C GLY A 41 -7.02 -0.89 -2.22
N LEU A 42 -7.18 0.03 -3.18
CA LEU A 42 -8.01 -0.20 -4.35
C LEU A 42 -7.52 -1.36 -5.22
N VAL A 43 -6.21 -1.46 -5.47
CA VAL A 43 -5.63 -2.56 -6.26
C VAL A 43 -5.88 -3.91 -5.60
N ARG A 44 -5.77 -4.00 -4.26
CA ARG A 44 -6.08 -5.21 -3.50
C ARG A 44 -7.51 -5.68 -3.72
N SER A 45 -8.49 -4.77 -3.63
CA SER A 45 -9.90 -5.07 -3.93
C SER A 45 -10.11 -5.46 -5.39
N ALA A 46 -9.55 -4.69 -6.33
CA ALA A 46 -9.70 -4.94 -7.76
C ALA A 46 -9.20 -6.32 -8.21
N ARG A 47 -8.12 -6.83 -7.62
CA ARG A 47 -7.62 -8.20 -7.91
C ARG A 47 -8.63 -9.29 -7.57
N ILE A 48 -9.36 -9.11 -6.47
CA ILE A 48 -10.39 -10.07 -6.04
C ILE A 48 -11.57 -10.03 -7.01
N GLU A 49 -11.91 -8.84 -7.52
CA GLU A 49 -13.06 -8.61 -8.41
C GLU A 49 -12.76 -8.89 -9.91
N MET A 50 -11.49 -8.91 -10.31
CA MET A 50 -11.05 -9.06 -11.70
C MET A 50 -10.12 -10.28 -11.91
N PRO A 51 -10.54 -11.53 -11.61
CA PRO A 51 -9.65 -12.70 -11.59
C PRO A 51 -9.05 -13.08 -12.96
N ARG A 52 -9.59 -12.56 -14.06
CA ARG A 52 -9.07 -12.78 -15.42
C ARG A 52 -7.92 -11.84 -15.80
N THR A 53 -7.70 -10.80 -15.01
CA THR A 53 -6.66 -9.79 -15.24
C THR A 53 -5.66 -9.88 -14.10
N THR A 54 -4.40 -10.17 -14.40
CA THR A 54 -3.33 -10.03 -13.41
C THR A 54 -3.10 -8.55 -13.15
N ILE A 55 -3.29 -8.08 -11.92
CA ILE A 55 -3.00 -6.70 -11.55
C ILE A 55 -1.81 -6.69 -10.60
N LYS A 56 -0.71 -6.05 -11.01
CA LYS A 56 0.50 -5.88 -10.21
C LYS A 56 0.62 -4.42 -9.74
N ALA A 57 1.10 -4.19 -8.52
CA ALA A 57 1.42 -2.88 -7.97
C ALA A 57 2.92 -2.79 -7.67
N VAL A 58 3.56 -1.72 -8.15
CA VAL A 58 5.00 -1.47 -7.97
C VAL A 58 5.18 -0.05 -7.43
N ASP A 59 5.82 0.09 -6.28
CA ASP A 59 6.21 1.39 -5.74
C ASP A 59 7.69 1.67 -6.01
N LEU A 60 8.00 2.88 -6.45
CA LEU A 60 9.36 3.35 -6.70
C LEU A 60 9.75 4.43 -5.68
N PRO A 61 11.04 4.54 -5.27
CA PRO A 61 11.51 5.61 -4.42
C PRO A 61 11.25 7.00 -5.02
N VAL A 62 11.02 7.97 -4.13
CA VAL A 62 11.03 9.37 -4.52
C VAL A 62 12.43 9.76 -4.99
N GLY A 63 12.53 10.44 -6.13
CA GLY A 63 13.81 10.89 -6.68
C GLY A 63 14.64 9.82 -7.39
N GLN A 64 14.11 8.61 -7.61
CA GLN A 64 14.79 7.62 -8.45
C GLN A 64 14.96 8.17 -9.88
N GLU A 65 16.17 8.01 -10.43
CA GLU A 65 16.51 8.40 -11.81
C GLU A 65 15.63 7.63 -12.81
N ALA A 66 15.24 8.29 -13.91
CA ALA A 66 14.25 7.78 -14.87
C ALA A 66 14.68 6.46 -15.54
N GLY A 67 15.95 6.31 -15.92
CA GLY A 67 16.49 5.07 -16.48
C GLY A 67 16.46 3.92 -15.47
N ALA A 68 16.83 4.19 -14.22
CA ALA A 68 16.73 3.21 -13.14
C ALA A 68 15.26 2.82 -12.84
N ALA A 69 14.34 3.78 -12.86
CA ALA A 69 12.91 3.56 -12.68
C ALA A 69 12.32 2.73 -13.82
N ALA A 70 12.65 3.05 -15.07
CA ALA A 70 12.19 2.31 -16.24
C ALA A 70 12.68 0.85 -16.22
N LYS A 71 13.94 0.63 -15.82
CA LYS A 71 14.49 -0.72 -15.64
C LYS A 71 13.73 -1.50 -14.57
N ALA A 72 13.50 -0.90 -13.40
CA ALA A 72 12.74 -1.55 -12.33
C ALA A 72 11.32 -1.95 -12.79
N VAL A 73 10.62 -1.07 -13.48
CA VAL A 73 9.29 -1.35 -14.04
C VAL A 73 9.34 -2.48 -15.08
N ALA A 74 10.36 -2.50 -15.95
CA ALA A 74 10.55 -3.56 -16.93
C ALA A 74 10.83 -4.91 -16.27
N ASP A 75 11.67 -4.93 -15.23
CA ASP A 75 12.00 -6.12 -14.45
C ASP A 75 10.73 -6.71 -13.78
N GLU A 76 9.84 -5.88 -13.24
CA GLU A 76 8.57 -6.35 -12.65
C GLU A 76 7.53 -6.83 -13.68
N LEU A 77 7.60 -6.30 -14.90
CA LEU A 77 6.72 -6.72 -15.99
C LEU A 77 6.98 -8.19 -16.37
N VAL A 78 8.25 -8.60 -16.37
CA VAL A 78 8.69 -9.99 -16.64
C VAL A 78 8.92 -10.81 -15.37
N GLY A 79 8.81 -10.16 -14.20
CA GLY A 79 9.03 -10.77 -12.89
C GLY A 79 7.99 -11.84 -12.53
N PRO A 80 8.25 -12.59 -11.44
CA PRO A 80 7.43 -13.73 -11.03
C PRO A 80 5.93 -13.37 -10.91
N GLU A 81 5.07 -14.30 -11.30
CA GLU A 81 3.62 -14.07 -11.34
C GLU A 81 2.99 -13.91 -9.94
N GLY A 82 3.55 -14.58 -8.93
CA GLY A 82 3.02 -14.56 -7.56
C GLY A 82 3.31 -13.28 -6.77
N GLU A 83 4.27 -12.48 -7.21
CA GLU A 83 4.67 -11.25 -6.52
C GLU A 83 3.97 -10.06 -7.18
N VAL A 84 2.74 -9.83 -6.72
CA VAL A 84 1.82 -8.82 -7.28
C VAL A 84 1.90 -7.47 -6.57
N GLU A 85 2.70 -7.38 -5.51
CA GLU A 85 2.94 -6.18 -4.72
C GLU A 85 4.43 -6.05 -4.45
N VAL A 86 5.05 -4.99 -4.98
CA VAL A 86 6.49 -4.80 -4.88
C VAL A 86 6.79 -3.35 -4.55
N ALA A 87 7.65 -3.11 -3.57
CA ALA A 87 8.18 -1.79 -3.27
C ALA A 87 9.69 -1.80 -3.46
N HIS A 88 10.20 -0.92 -4.31
CA HIS A 88 11.63 -0.63 -4.37
C HIS A 88 11.94 0.39 -3.29
N LEU A 89 12.75 -0.01 -2.31
CA LEU A 89 13.20 0.83 -1.21
C LEU A 89 14.72 1.02 -1.30
N ALA A 90 15.30 1.87 -0.46
CA ALA A 90 16.76 2.06 -0.39
C ALA A 90 17.53 0.74 -0.15
N LYS A 91 16.89 -0.23 0.53
CA LYS A 91 17.42 -1.58 0.79
C LYS A 91 17.21 -2.58 -0.37
N GLY A 92 16.62 -2.13 -1.48
CA GLY A 92 16.32 -2.95 -2.65
C GLY A 92 14.85 -3.32 -2.79
N ARG A 93 14.60 -4.35 -3.60
CA ARG A 93 13.27 -4.87 -3.93
C ARG A 93 12.65 -5.58 -2.74
N CYS A 94 11.46 -5.16 -2.33
CA CYS A 94 10.75 -5.67 -1.17
C CYS A 94 9.33 -6.09 -1.53
N VAL A 95 8.90 -7.25 -1.03
CA VAL A 95 7.52 -7.73 -1.15
C VAL A 95 6.88 -7.63 0.24
N PRO A 96 5.69 -7.02 0.38
CA PRO A 96 5.03 -6.94 1.68
C PRO A 96 4.59 -8.33 2.12
N SER A 97 4.83 -8.64 3.39
CA SER A 97 4.34 -9.86 4.04
C SER A 97 3.60 -9.50 5.32
N VAL A 98 2.56 -10.27 5.61
CA VAL A 98 1.87 -10.21 6.91
C VAL A 98 2.56 -11.22 7.80
N VAL A 99 3.08 -10.74 8.94
CA VAL A 99 3.76 -11.56 9.94
C VAL A 99 3.10 -11.34 11.30
N GLU A 100 3.29 -12.29 12.21
CA GLU A 100 2.89 -12.09 13.60
C GLU A 100 3.63 -10.87 14.17
N ALA A 101 2.88 -10.01 14.85
CA ALA A 101 3.46 -8.83 15.48
C ALA A 101 4.46 -9.27 16.56
N PRO A 102 5.64 -8.63 16.66
CA PRO A 102 6.59 -8.97 17.70
C PRO A 102 5.99 -8.71 19.09
N ALA A 103 6.40 -9.49 20.09
CA ALA A 103 5.87 -9.37 21.46
C ALA A 103 5.96 -7.94 22.04
N THR A 104 6.93 -7.15 21.59
CA THR A 104 7.07 -5.72 21.93
C THR A 104 5.89 -4.88 21.43
N ALA A 105 5.37 -5.14 20.23
CA ALA A 105 4.19 -4.46 19.70
C ALA A 105 2.92 -4.85 20.49
N THR A 106 2.77 -6.13 20.84
CA THR A 106 1.67 -6.61 21.68
C THR A 106 1.70 -5.95 23.06
N ARG A 107 2.88 -5.77 23.65
CA ARG A 107 3.05 -5.05 24.91
C ARG A 107 2.61 -3.58 24.77
N LEU A 108 3.05 -2.90 23.72
CA LEU A 108 2.70 -1.49 23.44
C LEU A 108 1.20 -1.27 23.13
N GLN A 109 0.48 -2.31 22.68
CA GLN A 109 -0.98 -2.27 22.51
C GLN A 109 -1.75 -2.49 23.82
N ARG A 110 -1.16 -3.20 24.78
CA ARG A 110 -1.77 -3.52 26.08
C ARG A 110 -1.47 -2.48 27.15
N GLU A 111 -0.30 -1.87 27.05
CA GLU A 111 -0.01 -0.61 27.74
C GLU A 111 -0.95 0.45 27.15
N ASP A 112 -1.59 1.23 28.02
CA ASP A 112 -2.33 2.38 27.55
C ASP A 112 -1.28 3.42 27.17
N ALA A 113 -0.84 3.37 25.91
CA ALA A 113 0.24 4.21 25.39
C ALA A 113 0.02 5.71 25.65
N MET A 114 -1.23 6.10 25.92
CA MET A 114 -1.63 7.45 26.23
C MET A 114 -1.54 7.78 27.72
N ILE A 115 -1.82 6.84 28.63
CA ILE A 115 -1.69 7.00 30.10
C ILE A 115 -0.27 6.68 30.57
N ASP A 116 0.31 5.56 30.14
CA ASP A 116 1.57 5.00 30.64
C ASP A 116 2.79 5.84 30.24
N LYS A 117 2.66 6.68 29.20
CA LYS A 117 3.68 7.65 28.80
C LYS A 117 3.39 9.08 29.24
N GLY A 118 2.34 9.32 30.04
CA GLY A 118 1.94 10.66 30.47
C GLY A 118 1.52 11.57 29.31
N VAL A 119 1.09 11.01 28.17
CA VAL A 119 0.67 11.79 27.00
C VAL A 119 -0.71 12.42 27.24
N LEU A 120 -1.56 11.75 28.03
CA LEU A 120 -2.84 12.26 28.51
C LEU A 120 -2.75 12.69 29.98
N GLU A 121 -1.95 13.71 30.27
CA GLU A 121 -2.14 14.48 31.51
C GLU A 121 -3.43 15.31 31.40
N ARG A 122 -4.61 14.69 31.59
CA ARG A 122 -5.95 15.34 31.55
C ARG A 122 -6.18 16.25 30.33
N GLY A 123 -6.75 15.70 29.25
CA GLY A 123 -7.04 16.47 28.02
C GLY A 123 -8.43 16.20 27.43
N LEU A 124 -8.89 17.12 26.58
CA LEU A 124 -10.06 16.93 25.72
C LEU A 124 -9.68 16.01 24.55
N GLN A 125 -10.41 14.91 24.39
CA GLN A 125 -10.27 14.02 23.24
C GLN A 125 -11.46 14.19 22.30
N VAL A 126 -11.18 14.18 20.99
CA VAL A 126 -12.21 14.20 19.95
C VAL A 126 -12.22 12.85 19.25
N ILE A 127 -13.32 12.12 19.37
CA ILE A 127 -13.52 10.82 18.72
C ILE A 127 -14.47 11.01 17.54
N THR A 128 -13.94 10.93 16.32
CA THR A 128 -14.78 10.95 15.11
C THR A 128 -15.46 9.60 14.94
N GLY A 129 -16.78 9.59 14.70
CA GLY A 129 -17.53 8.32 14.62
C GLY A 129 -17.77 7.64 15.97
N GLY A 130 -17.58 8.34 17.10
CA GLY A 130 -17.69 7.82 18.46
C GLY A 130 -19.06 7.25 18.89
N LEU A 131 -20.10 7.46 18.07
CA LEU A 131 -21.42 6.86 18.30
C LEU A 131 -21.61 5.52 17.55
N GLY A 132 -20.57 5.04 16.85
CA GLY A 132 -20.55 3.73 16.20
C GLY A 132 -20.15 2.60 17.16
N GLY A 133 -20.30 1.35 16.75
CA GLY A 133 -20.03 0.19 17.62
C GLY A 133 -18.57 -0.02 18.04
N LEU A 134 -17.62 0.71 17.46
CA LEU A 134 -16.20 0.71 17.83
C LEU A 134 -15.74 2.02 18.49
N GLY A 135 -16.64 3.02 18.53
CA GLY A 135 -16.35 4.40 18.92
C GLY A 135 -16.29 4.62 20.42
#